data_AF-A0A076NTD5-F1
#
_entry.id   AF-A0A076NTD5-F1
#
_cell.length_a   1.000
_cell.length_b   1.000
_cell.length_c   1.000
_cell.angle_alpha   90.00
_cell.angle_beta   90.00
_cell.angle_gamma   90.00
#
_symmetry.space_group_name_H-M   'P 1'
#
loop_
_entity.id
_entity.type
_entity.pdbx_description
1 polymer ?
#
loop_
_entity_poly.entity_id
_entity_poly.type
_entity_poly.pdbx_seq_one_letter_code
_entity_poly.pdbx_strand_id
1 'polypeptide(L)'
;MDVDDAKVEEISANLTTLAVSDGVIQAAKVVSGRLKSLDAIHLGTWVQARAFGLDCDFVTADRRLAAAAQGIGARVIHPFDNL
;
A
#
# COMPACT_ATOMS: atom_id res chain seq x y z
N MET A 1 -2.71 1.01 22.20
CA MET A 1 -1.56 1.82 21.77
C MET A 1 -2.14 3.20 21.55
N ASP A 2 -1.88 4.12 22.45
CA ASP A 2 -2.34 5.50 22.29
C ASP A 2 -1.53 6.10 21.15
N VAL A 3 -2.24 6.52 20.11
CA VAL A 3 -1.65 7.20 18.97
C VAL A 3 -1.65 8.68 19.32
N ASP A 4 -0.47 9.29 19.37
CA ASP A 4 -0.33 10.73 19.58
C ASP A 4 -0.71 11.47 18.29
N ASP A 5 -1.86 12.16 18.33
CA ASP A 5 -2.40 12.89 17.18
C ASP A 5 -1.41 13.91 16.62
N ALA A 6 -0.63 14.58 17.48
CA ALA A 6 0.39 15.53 17.05
C ALA A 6 1.50 14.83 16.25
N LYS A 7 1.85 13.60 16.64
CA LYS A 7 2.85 12.80 15.94
C LYS A 7 2.31 12.28 14.59
N VAL A 8 1.03 11.94 14.52
CA VAL A 8 0.39 11.55 13.25
C VAL A 8 0.38 12.70 12.26
N GLU A 9 0.04 13.91 12.72
CA GLU A 9 0.02 15.10 11.87
C GLU A 9 1.42 15.44 11.33
N GLU A 10 2.45 15.39 12.19
CA GLU A 10 3.85 15.59 11.81
C GLU A 10 4.29 14.60 10.73
N ILE A 11 3.98 13.31 10.89
CA ILE A 11 4.34 12.28 9.90
C ILE A 11 3.57 12.51 8.60
N SER A 12 2.26 12.75 8.70
CA SER A 12 1.37 12.92 7.54
C SER A 12 1.76 14.12 6.67
N ALA A 13 2.27 15.20 7.29
CA ALA A 13 2.76 16.38 6.58
C ALA A 13 3.95 16.09 5.64
N ASN A 14 4.69 15.01 5.89
CA ASN A 14 5.85 14.61 5.08
C ASN A 14 5.51 13.52 4.05
N LEU A 15 4.25 13.08 3.95
CA LEU A 15 3.81 12.05 3.01
C LEU A 15 3.22 12.68 1.76
N THR A 16 3.65 12.18 0.59
CA THR A 16 2.88 12.39 -0.64
C THR A 16 1.69 11.44 -0.63
N THR A 17 0.48 12.00 -0.61
CA THR A 17 -0.75 11.20 -0.61
C THR A 17 -1.29 11.04 -2.02
N LEU A 18 -1.87 9.87 -2.29
CA LEU A 18 -2.60 9.59 -3.51
C LEU A 18 -4.07 9.44 -3.19
N ALA A 19 -4.93 10.13 -3.93
CA ALA A 19 -6.36 9.97 -3.82
C ALA A 19 -6.78 8.56 -4.26
N VAL A 20 -7.76 7.99 -3.56
CA VAL A 20 -8.41 6.73 -3.96
C VAL A 20 -9.31 7.03 -5.16
N SER A 21 -8.74 6.99 -6.36
CA SER A 21 -9.44 7.25 -7.62
C SER A 21 -10.14 5.99 -8.16
N ASP A 22 -10.95 6.15 -9.20
CA ASP A 22 -11.56 5.02 -9.89
C ASP A 22 -10.52 4.02 -10.40
N GLY A 23 -9.34 4.48 -10.84
CA GLY A 23 -8.23 3.61 -11.23
C GLY A 23 -7.74 2.72 -10.09
N VAL A 24 -7.61 3.29 -8.88
CA VAL A 24 -7.29 2.53 -7.66
C VAL A 24 -8.37 1.49 -7.37
N ILE A 25 -9.65 1.88 -7.44
CA ILE A 25 -10.77 0.96 -7.17
C ILE A 25 -10.81 -0.18 -8.19
N GLN A 26 -10.55 0.09 -9.48
CA GLN A 26 -10.49 -0.96 -10.50
C GLN A 26 -9.31 -1.90 -10.27
N ALA A 27 -8.13 -1.38 -9.96
CA ALA A 27 -6.97 -2.21 -9.61
C ALA A 27 -7.24 -3.07 -8.36
N ALA A 28 -7.89 -2.49 -7.34
CA ALA A 28 -8.27 -3.20 -6.12
C ALA A 28 -9.26 -4.35 -6.38
N LYS A 29 -10.25 -4.15 -7.28
CA LYS A 29 -11.22 -5.20 -7.63
C LYS A 29 -10.55 -6.45 -8.20
N VAL A 30 -9.50 -6.29 -9.01
CA VAL A 30 -8.75 -7.41 -9.59
C VAL A 30 -8.10 -8.31 -8.53
N VAL A 31 -7.68 -7.74 -7.39
CA VAL A 31 -6.99 -8.48 -6.31
C VAL A 31 -7.89 -8.80 -5.10
N SER A 32 -9.12 -8.27 -5.07
CA SER A 32 -10.05 -8.34 -3.94
C SER A 32 -10.40 -9.76 -3.46
N GLY A 33 -10.42 -10.77 -4.35
CA GLY A 33 -10.73 -12.15 -3.95
C GLY A 33 -9.68 -12.82 -3.06
N ARG A 34 -8.53 -12.19 -2.84
CA ARG A 34 -7.39 -12.73 -2.09
C ARG A 34 -7.01 -11.91 -0.86
N LEU A 35 -7.59 -10.72 -0.71
CA LEU A 35 -7.19 -9.71 0.27
C LEU A 35 -8.42 -9.07 0.91
N LYS A 36 -8.27 -8.52 2.12
CA LYS A 36 -9.33 -7.67 2.69
C LYS A 36 -9.46 -6.39 1.85
N SER A 37 -10.63 -5.74 1.89
CA SER A 37 -10.90 -4.58 1.03
C SER A 37 -9.88 -3.45 1.16
N LEU A 38 -9.43 -3.14 2.37
CA LEU A 38 -8.43 -2.10 2.60
C LEU A 38 -7.05 -2.49 2.04
N ASP A 39 -6.64 -3.75 2.20
CA ASP A 39 -5.39 -4.27 1.64
C ASP A 39 -5.42 -4.27 0.11
N ALA A 40 -6.58 -4.60 -0.48
CA ALA A 40 -6.80 -4.53 -1.92
C ALA A 40 -6.71 -3.07 -2.43
N ILE A 41 -7.27 -2.11 -1.69
CA ILE A 41 -7.15 -0.67 -2.01
C ILE A 41 -5.69 -0.23 -1.90
N HIS A 42 -4.98 -0.62 -0.85
CA HIS A 42 -3.56 -0.27 -0.67
C HIS A 42 -2.71 -0.80 -1.82
N LEU A 43 -2.89 -2.07 -2.20
CA LEU A 43 -2.20 -2.65 -3.37
C LEU A 43 -2.63 -1.98 -4.68
N GLY A 44 -3.92 -1.67 -4.84
CA GLY A 44 -4.44 -0.94 -6.00
C GLY A 44 -3.83 0.45 -6.15
N THR A 45 -3.61 1.16 -5.04
CA THR A 45 -2.94 2.48 -5.03
C THR A 45 -1.51 2.36 -5.55
N TRP A 46 -0.77 1.33 -5.10
CA TRP A 46 0.58 1.09 -5.58
C TRP A 46 0.62 0.75 -7.09
N VAL A 47 -0.31 -0.08 -7.57
CA VAL A 47 -0.42 -0.39 -9.00
C VAL A 47 -0.67 0.88 -9.82
N GLN A 48 -1.57 1.75 -9.34
CA GLN A 48 -1.88 3.01 -10.01
C GLN A 48 -0.68 3.98 -9.98
N ALA A 49 0.05 4.06 -8.87
CA ALA A 49 1.28 4.85 -8.77
C ALA A 49 2.32 4.42 -9.80
N ARG A 50 2.53 3.11 -9.95
CA ARG A 50 3.45 2.53 -10.95
C ARG A 50 3.00 2.83 -12.38
N ALA A 51 1.69 2.78 -12.66
CA ALA A 51 1.14 3.15 -13.96
C ALA A 51 1.39 4.64 -14.31
N PHE A 52 1.53 5.51 -13.31
CA PHE A 52 1.92 6.92 -13.49
C PHE A 52 3.44 7.15 -13.53
N GLY A 53 4.25 6.08 -13.51
CA GLY A 53 5.72 6.17 -13.57
C GLY A 53 6.39 6.43 -12.23
N LEU A 54 5.68 6.30 -11.10
CA LEU A 54 6.30 6.34 -9.78
C LEU A 54 6.94 4.98 -9.49
N ASP A 55 8.26 4.95 -9.37
CA ASP A 55 8.99 3.77 -8.93
C ASP A 55 9.11 3.79 -7.40
N CYS A 56 8.27 3.02 -6.73
CA CYS A 56 8.27 2.91 -5.28
C CYS A 56 8.17 1.45 -4.81
N ASP A 57 8.88 1.14 -3.73
CA ASP A 57 8.78 -0.14 -3.04
C ASP A 57 7.46 -0.25 -2.28
N PHE A 58 6.95 -1.48 -2.11
CA PHE A 58 5.71 -1.74 -1.38
C PHE A 58 6.03 -2.12 0.07
N VAL A 59 5.67 -1.27 1.03
CA VAL A 59 6.00 -1.49 2.45
C VAL A 59 4.81 -2.14 3.16
N THR A 60 5.02 -3.32 3.76
CA THR A 60 4.00 -3.96 4.61
C THR A 60 4.59 -4.98 5.57
N ALA A 61 4.00 -5.11 6.76
CA ALA A 61 4.28 -6.20 7.68
C ALA A 61 3.32 -7.40 7.48
N ASP A 62 2.27 -7.26 6.67
CA ASP A 62 1.30 -8.32 6.42
C ASP A 62 1.84 -9.30 5.35
N ARG A 63 2.04 -10.57 5.75
CA ARG A 63 2.59 -11.62 4.89
C ARG A 63 1.70 -11.95 3.68
N ARG A 64 0.38 -11.88 3.81
CA ARG A 64 -0.54 -12.18 2.70
C ARG A 64 -0.55 -11.05 1.67
N LEU A 65 -0.55 -9.81 2.15
CA LEU A 65 -0.44 -8.63 1.30
C LEU A 65 0.94 -8.57 0.61
N ALA A 66 2.01 -8.88 1.35
CA ALA A 66 3.36 -9.01 0.79
C ALA A 66 3.40 -10.03 -0.36
N ALA A 67 2.87 -11.24 -0.15
CA ALA A 67 2.81 -12.26 -1.18
C ALA A 67 1.99 -11.83 -2.40
N ALA A 68 0.87 -11.13 -2.19
CA ALA A 68 0.05 -10.61 -3.28
C ALA A 68 0.79 -9.53 -4.09
N ALA A 69 1.49 -8.61 -3.41
CA ALA A 69 2.28 -7.55 -4.05
C ALA A 69 3.48 -8.13 -4.82
N GLN A 70 4.21 -9.07 -4.23
CA GLN A 70 5.30 -9.80 -4.91
C GLN A 70 4.79 -10.55 -6.15
N GLY A 71 3.60 -11.16 -6.05
CA GLY A 71 2.98 -11.88 -7.16
C GLY A 71 2.67 -11.02 -8.39
N ILE A 72 2.65 -9.68 -8.24
CA ILE A 72 2.49 -8.73 -9.34
C ILE A 72 3.76 -7.91 -9.62
N GLY A 73 4.91 -8.38 -9.11
CA GLY A 73 6.22 -7.81 -9.39
C GLY A 73 6.61 -6.61 -8.54
N ALA A 74 5.96 -6.39 -7.38
CA ALA A 74 6.41 -5.40 -6.42
C ALA A 74 7.66 -5.90 -5.68
N ARG A 75 8.63 -5.01 -5.47
CA ARG A 75 9.63 -5.20 -4.42
C ARG A 75 8.99 -4.85 -3.09
N VAL A 76 8.94 -5.81 -2.17
CA VAL A 76 8.32 -5.64 -0.86
C VAL A 76 9.37 -5.41 0.21
N ILE A 77 9.15 -4.39 1.04
CA ILE A 77 9.96 -4.10 2.23
C ILE A 77 9.12 -4.41 3.47
N HIS A 78 9.66 -5.26 4.35
CA HIS A 78 9.10 -5.42 5.68
C HIS A 78 9.58 -4.26 6.56
N PRO A 79 8.68 -3.50 7.24
CA PRO A 79 9.04 -2.26 7.93
C PRO A 79 9.85 -2.48 9.22
N PHE A 80 9.96 -3.72 9.68
CA PHE A 80 10.76 -4.09 10.85
C PHE A 80 11.85 -5.06 10.39
N ASP A 81 13.10 -4.82 10.76
CA ASP A 81 14.22 -5.70 10.41
C ASP A 81 13.99 -7.12 10.98
N ASN A 82 13.82 -8.10 10.09
CA ASN A 82 13.75 -9.56 10.30
C ASN A 82 12.66 -10.11 11.26
N LEU A 83 11.58 -10.64 10.68
CA LEU A 83 10.67 -11.63 11.31
C LEU A 83 10.35 -12.84 10.40
#